data_AF-A0A6A5R411-F1
#
_entry.id   AF-A0A6A5R411-F1
#
_cell.length_a   1.000
_cell.length_b   1.000
_cell.length_c   1.000
_cell.angle_alpha   90.00
_cell.angle_beta   90.00
_cell.angle_gamma   90.00
#
_symmetry.space_group_name_H-M   'P 1'
#
loop_
_entity.id
_entity.type
_entity.pdbx_description
1 polymer ?
#
loop_
_entity_poly.entity_id
_entity_poly.type
_entity_poly.pdbx_seq_one_letter_code
_entity_poly.pdbx_strand_id
1 'polypeptide(L)' 'MAQRSATLLASNEADVQLAIFSISSHQIQSNRRAATIFSVSERTIRRRRAGIPAQHDCQPNSKKLTESEEQ' A
#
# COMPACT_ATOMS: atom_id res chain seq x y z
N MET A 1 -8.60 17.88 27.49
CA MET A 1 -7.43 17.63 26.61
C MET A 1 -7.91 16.77 25.45
N ALA A 2 -7.96 17.33 24.24
CA ALA A 2 -8.46 16.62 23.06
C ALA A 2 -7.48 15.49 22.71
N GLN A 3 -7.94 14.24 22.84
CA GLN A 3 -7.22 13.06 22.37
C GLN A 3 -7.09 13.17 20.85
N ARG A 4 -5.95 13.66 20.38
CA ARG A 4 -5.57 13.56 18.97
C ARG A 4 -5.41 12.08 18.66
N SER A 5 -6.36 11.55 17.90
CA SER A 5 -6.46 10.16 17.45
C SER A 5 -5.14 9.70 16.83
N ALA A 6 -4.34 8.95 17.59
CA ALA A 6 -3.08 8.37 17.17
C ALA A 6 -3.28 7.12 16.28
N THR A 7 -4.32 7.10 15.44
CA THR A 7 -4.65 5.99 14.52
C THR A 7 -4.22 6.32 13.09
N LEU A 8 -3.10 7.02 12.91
CA LEU A 8 -2.68 7.60 11.62
C LEU A 8 -1.30 7.11 11.14
N LEU A 9 -0.81 5.98 11.64
CA LEU A 9 0.58 5.56 11.37
C LEU A 9 0.76 4.16 10.76
N ALA A 10 -0.22 3.26 10.85
CA ALA A 10 -0.20 2.02 10.08
C ALA A 10 -1.12 2.22 8.87
N SER A 11 -0.55 2.52 7.70
CA SER A 11 -1.33 2.35 6.47
C SER A 11 -1.61 0.85 6.32
N ASN A 12 -2.83 0.42 6.68
CA ASN A 12 -3.21 -0.96 6.48
C ASN A 12 -3.20 -1.24 4.97
N GLU A 13 -2.55 -2.32 4.57
CA GLU A 13 -2.48 -2.71 3.15
C GLU A 13 -3.89 -2.88 2.55
N ALA A 14 -4.86 -3.28 3.38
CA ALA A 14 -6.28 -3.35 3.03
C ALA A 14 -6.84 -2.00 2.55
N ASP A 15 -6.57 -0.89 3.24
CA ASP A 15 -7.07 0.44 2.87
C ASP A 15 -6.43 0.91 1.56
N VAL A 16 -5.16 0.56 1.33
CA VAL A 16 -4.47 0.86 0.08
C VAL A 16 -5.06 0.05 -1.08
N GLN A 17 -5.35 -1.23 -0.88
CA GLN A 17 -6.00 -2.07 -1.89
C GLN A 17 -7.41 -1.58 -2.20
N LEU A 18 -8.19 -1.20 -1.19
CA LEU A 18 -9.52 -0.64 -1.36
C LEU A 18 -9.45 0.68 -2.15
N ALA A 19 -8.49 1.56 -1.82
CA ALA A 19 -8.26 2.80 -2.55
C ALA A 19 -7.93 2.55 -4.04
N ILE A 20 -7.09 1.55 -4.32
CA ILE A 20 -6.74 1.16 -5.70
C ILE A 20 -7.96 0.60 -6.43
N PHE A 21 -8.73 -0.27 -5.79
CA PHE A 21 -9.94 -0.83 -6.34
C PHE A 21 -10.98 0.27 -6.69
N SER A 22 -11.17 1.25 -5.82
CA SER A 22 -12.06 2.40 -6.06
C SER A 22 -11.59 3.29 -7.23
N ILE A 23 -10.28 3.43 -7.43
CA ILE A 23 -9.73 4.13 -8.60
C ILE A 23 -9.96 3.32 -9.87
N SER A 24 -9.66 2.01 -9.85
CA SER A 24 -9.82 1.12 -11.00
C SER A 24 -11.28 0.95 -11.41
N SER A 25 -12.20 0.95 -10.45
CA SER A 25 -13.66 0.91 -10.69
C SER A 25 -14.26 2.28 -11.06
N HIS A 26 -13.43 3.30 -11.27
CA HIS A 26 -13.82 4.66 -11.70
C HIS A 26 -14.74 5.40 -10.71
N GLN A 27 -14.88 4.91 -9.48
CA GLN A 27 -15.62 5.61 -8.42
C GLN A 27 -14.88 6.88 -7.97
N ILE A 28 -13.54 6.84 -8.01
CA ILE A 28 -12.68 7.98 -7.64
C ILE A 28 -11.75 8.31 -8.80
N GLN A 29 -11.79 9.56 -9.26
CA GLN A 29 -11.07 10.01 -10.45
C GLN A 29 -9.57 10.28 -10.22
N SER A 30 -9.11 10.41 -8.97
CA SER A 30 -7.70 10.77 -8.70
C SER A 30 -7.10 10.08 -7.47
N ASN A 31 -5.81 9.77 -7.56
CA ASN A 31 -5.03 9.20 -6.45
C ASN A 31 -5.06 10.12 -5.22
N ARG A 32 -5.04 11.45 -5.42
CA ARG A 32 -5.10 12.43 -4.34
C ARG A 32 -6.42 12.39 -3.59
N ARG A 33 -7.55 12.22 -4.29
CA ARG A 33 -8.86 12.05 -3.64
C ARG A 33 -8.96 10.73 -2.89
N ALA A 34 -8.47 9.65 -3.48
CA ALA A 34 -8.44 8.34 -2.82
C ALA A 34 -7.59 8.38 -1.55
N ALA A 35 -6.42 9.04 -1.59
CA ALA A 35 -5.56 9.25 -0.43
C ALA A 35 -6.29 9.94 0.74
N THR A 36 -7.07 10.99 0.45
CA THR A 36 -7.83 11.70 1.49
C THR A 36 -9.01 10.90 2.04
N ILE A 37 -9.70 10.11 1.20
CA ILE A 37 -10.87 9.32 1.61
C ILE A 37 -10.45 8.14 2.49
N PHE A 38 -9.41 7.42 2.06
CA PHE A 38 -8.92 6.23 2.75
C PHE A 38 -7.82 6.54 3.77
N SER A 39 -7.51 7.82 4.01
CA SER A 39 -6.46 8.26 4.94
C SER A 39 -5.09 7.59 4.71
N VAL A 40 -4.78 7.25 3.46
CA VAL A 40 -3.49 6.65 3.04
C VAL A 40 -2.66 7.68 2.29
N SER A 41 -1.33 7.54 2.32
CA SER A 41 -0.48 8.46 1.55
C SER A 41 -0.64 8.24 0.04
N GLU A 42 -0.73 9.34 -0.72
CA GLU A 42 -0.80 9.30 -2.19
C GLU A 42 0.41 8.58 -2.79
N ARG A 43 1.59 8.75 -2.17
CA ARG A 43 2.82 8.05 -2.54
C ARG A 43 2.69 6.53 -2.39
N THR A 44 2.01 6.07 -1.34
CA THR A 44 1.74 4.63 -1.11
C THR A 44 0.83 4.08 -2.20
N ILE A 45 -0.29 4.75 -2.49
CA ILE A 45 -1.20 4.37 -3.60
C ILE A 45 -0.43 4.28 -4.92
N ARG A 46 0.36 5.31 -5.26
CA ARG A 46 1.11 5.35 -6.52
C ARG A 46 2.12 4.20 -6.64
N ARG A 47 2.83 3.88 -5.56
CA ARG A 47 3.79 2.75 -5.51
C ARG A 47 3.10 1.41 -5.69
N ARG A 48 1.97 1.19 -5.01
CA ARG A 48 1.20 -0.05 -5.12
C ARG A 48 0.57 -0.24 -6.49
N ARG A 49 0.07 0.83 -7.12
CA ARG A 49 -0.38 0.78 -8.52
C ARG A 49 0.75 0.44 -9.50
N ALA A 50 1.98 0.80 -9.17
CA ALA A 50 3.16 0.42 -9.94
C ALA A 50 3.69 -1.00 -9.61
N GLY A 51 2.97 -1.76 -8.78
CA GLY A 51 3.35 -3.13 -8.39
C GLY A 51 4.47 -3.21 -7.36
N ILE A 52 4.81 -2.11 -6.69
CA ILE A 52 5.85 -2.10 -5.64
C ILE A 52 5.21 -2.53 -4.31
N PRO A 53 5.54 -3.72 -3.74
CA PRO A 53 4.91 -4.22 -2.52
C PRO A 53 5.48 -3.57 -1.26
N ALA A 54 4.92 -3.90 -0.08
CA ALA A 54 5.41 -3.34 1.17
C ALA A 54 6.84 -3.81 1.41
N GLN A 55 7.66 -3.00 2.10
CA GLN A 55 9.01 -3.45 2.45
C GLN A 55 8.98 -4.74 3.28
N HIS A 56 7.93 -4.96 4.08
CA HIS A 56 7.73 -6.19 4.84
C HIS A 56 7.48 -7.42 3.96
N ASP A 57 6.89 -7.24 2.77
CA ASP A 57 6.58 -8.34 1.85
C ASP A 57 7.73 -8.60 0.86
N CYS A 58 8.59 -7.60 0.63
CA CYS A 58 9.76 -7.75 -0.23
C CYS A 58 10.80 -8.68 0.40
N GLN A 59 11.26 -9.68 -0.36
CA GLN A 59 12.47 -10.43 0.02
C GLN A 59 13.71 -9.52 -0.07
N PRO A 60 14.62 -9.57 0.91
CA PRO A 60 15.86 -8.80 0.84
C PRO A 60 16.78 -9.36 -0.25
N ASN A 61 17.39 -8.46 -1.04
CA ASN A 61 18.32 -8.83 -2.13
C ASN A 61 19.56 -9.62 -1.65
N SER A 62 19.86 -9.60 -0.35
CA SER A 62 20.93 -10.39 0.27
C SER A 62 20.62 -11.88 0.33
N LYS A 63 19.36 -12.28 0.11
CA LYS A 63 18.91 -13.67 0.12
C LYS A 63 19.26 -14.32 -1.22
N LYS A 64 20.53 -14.70 -1.41
CA LYS A 64 21.02 -15.53 -2.53
C LYS A 64 20.65 -17.00 -2.34
N LEU A 65 19.37 -17.29 -2.09
CA LEU A 65 18.83 -18.65 -2.13
C LEU A 65 18.16 -18.79 -3.49
N THR A 66 18.89 -19.33 -4.46
CA THR A 66 18.29 -19.90 -5.66
C THR A 66 17.53 -21.15 -5.21
N GLU A 67 16.25 -21.31 -5.59
CA GLU A 67 15.52 -22.57 -5.42
C GLU A 67 16.16 -23.64 -6.32
N SER A 68 17.30 -24.17 -5.90
CA SER A 68 18.08 -25.16 -6.62
C SER A 68 18.29 -26.37 -5.73
N GLU A 69 17.20 -26.95 -5.21
CA GLU A 69 17.23 -28.21 -4.45
C GLU A 69 15.84 -28.85 -4.27
N GLU A 70 14.86 -28.55 -5.13
CA GLU A 70 13.71 -29.45 -5.32
C GLU A 70 13.95 -30.23 -6.62
N GLN A 71 13.88 -31.56 -6.49
CA GLN A 71 14.45 -32.61 -7.33
C GLN A 71 13.93 -32.67 -8.78
#